data_AF-A0ABD1E2C9-F1
#
_entry.id   AF-A0ABD1E2C9-F1
#
_cell.length_a   1.000
_cell.length_b   1.000
_cell.length_c   1.000
_cell.angle_alpha   90.00
_cell.angle_beta   90.00
_cell.angle_gamma   90.00
#
_symmetry.space_group_name_H-M   'P 1'
#
loop_
_entity.id
_entity.type
_entity.pdbx_description
1 polymer ?
#
loop_
_entity_poly.entity_id
_entity_poly.type
_entity_poly.pdbx_seq_one_letter_code
_entity_poly.pdbx_strand_id
1 'polypeptide(L)'
;MIVKIQENGLVNLRYFETHVGHDNKLRSKELSKIEQVIIVGKLDAGVSNARIIQDARNIKNDKLERINVITRGDLAYLIRKFNIDKKRDADDMIATVLKVDEWNQQGKNHAFLFKKVGESYPGLNNEDFVLGIMNDVMEKKLMEYKKIMCIDGTHGTNRKNWELTIVLIKDQNNMGFPVAFLLTNRLDQIIQLIFFRALKQRMGKDVQAEYIMSDDDRKYYNAWTQVMETEEKPKRLLCTWHVIKNWNIQGRAKIKNPEIRYGMKKKMREILTETNIEQFNELKDKYFTYLAQESEVDFLNYMEKYYFQSEERIKMWAHCHRLNAGINTNMAIENLNKVLKYNKMNGQRNIRIEKLLDLLEELVKEKMWKTIINSERPNANNYQHKVTVAAHKKAELQFQIEIELIDCGKFQVQSFSVSNKFYTVNSNALCDKDCRTVYCHQCKICIHRYKCNCPDNSVKTAMCKHIHAVALFEKRSESVLDTSQSSSQSKSQIDYQNELNHFIEEHHRTENVPTHFEKRREIAIEEVRHFSKTLETLDEKCFEEFMDGFRKLKNNVERKNNELCRKRKIENQSYYQNKE
;
A
#
# COMPACT_ATOMS: atom_id res chain seq x y z
N MET A 1 -43.04 18.63 30.44
CA MET A 1 -44.26 17.95 30.93
C MET A 1 -45.33 18.05 29.86
N ILE A 2 -45.96 16.94 29.45
CA ILE A 2 -47.13 16.96 28.56
C ILE A 2 -48.30 16.36 29.34
N VAL A 3 -49.38 17.11 29.42
CA VAL A 3 -50.62 16.72 30.11
C VAL A 3 -51.70 16.54 29.04
N LYS A 4 -52.28 15.34 28.97
CA LYS A 4 -53.51 15.09 28.20
C LYS A 4 -54.62 14.77 29.18
N ILE A 5 -55.67 15.58 29.15
CA ILE A 5 -56.89 15.38 29.91
C ILE A 5 -57.85 14.61 28.99
N GLN A 6 -58.27 13.41 29.40
CA GLN A 6 -59.30 12.65 28.70
C GLN A 6 -60.68 13.16 29.14
N GLU A 7 -61.70 13.00 28.29
CA GLU A 7 -63.07 13.48 28.54
C GLU A 7 -63.71 12.90 29.81
N ASN A 8 -63.21 11.77 30.30
CA ASN A 8 -63.62 11.13 31.56
C ASN A 8 -62.89 11.68 32.81
N GLY A 9 -62.14 12.77 32.69
CA GLY A 9 -61.42 13.39 33.81
C GLY A 9 -60.11 12.71 34.20
N LEU A 10 -59.71 11.63 33.51
CA LEU A 10 -58.40 11.01 33.73
C LEU A 10 -57.28 11.84 33.11
N VAL A 11 -56.30 12.21 33.93
CA VAL A 11 -55.14 13.00 33.53
C VAL A 11 -53.96 12.09 33.27
N ASN A 12 -53.56 11.96 31.99
CA ASN A 12 -52.37 11.22 31.61
C ASN A 12 -51.17 12.16 31.60
N LEU A 13 -50.21 11.91 32.49
CA LEU A 13 -49.08 12.79 32.74
C LEU A 13 -47.78 12.12 32.28
N ARG A 14 -47.14 12.66 31.24
CA ARG A 14 -45.78 12.27 30.84
C ARG A 14 -44.77 13.26 31.41
N TYR A 15 -44.09 12.82 32.47
CA TYR A 15 -42.99 13.51 33.12
C TYR A 15 -41.66 13.17 32.42
N PHE A 16 -40.79 14.17 32.27
CA PHE A 16 -39.43 14.01 31.76
C PHE A 16 -38.50 14.73 32.75
N GLU A 17 -37.64 13.95 33.42
CA GLU A 17 -36.88 14.34 34.61
C GLU A 17 -35.82 15.43 34.37
N THR A 18 -35.37 15.64 33.13
CA THR A 18 -34.15 16.42 32.84
C THR A 18 -34.31 17.63 31.92
N HIS A 19 -35.53 18.05 31.55
CA HIS A 19 -35.73 19.20 30.65
C HIS A 19 -36.86 20.14 31.10
N VAL A 20 -36.48 21.30 31.66
CA VAL A 20 -37.37 22.43 31.95
C VAL A 20 -36.79 23.70 31.30
N GLY A 21 -37.61 24.48 30.58
CA GLY A 21 -37.26 25.86 30.17
C GLY A 21 -36.93 26.11 28.68
N HIS A 22 -37.11 25.16 27.77
CA HIS A 22 -37.03 25.46 26.33
C HIS A 22 -38.02 24.65 25.50
N ASP A 23 -38.48 25.23 24.37
CA ASP A 23 -39.27 24.51 23.37
C ASP A 23 -38.52 23.28 22.83
N ASN A 24 -39.24 22.37 22.19
CA ASN A 24 -38.72 21.15 21.55
C ASN A 24 -37.89 21.48 20.29
N LYS A 25 -36.79 22.22 20.49
CA LYS A 25 -35.90 22.75 19.46
C LYS A 25 -35.06 21.61 18.89
N LEU A 26 -34.90 21.60 17.56
CA LEU A 26 -34.16 20.57 16.83
C LEU A 26 -32.75 20.32 17.38
N ARG A 27 -32.08 21.39 17.83
CA ARG A 27 -30.73 21.34 18.44
C ARG A 27 -30.61 20.47 19.69
N SER A 28 -31.73 20.26 20.40
CA SER A 28 -31.81 19.52 21.66
C SER A 28 -32.38 18.12 21.46
N LYS A 29 -32.75 17.73 20.24
CA LYS A 29 -33.25 16.39 19.94
C LYS A 29 -32.09 15.42 19.77
N GLU A 30 -32.21 14.25 20.36
CA GLU A 30 -31.32 13.12 20.06
C GLU A 30 -31.74 12.42 18.77
N LEU A 31 -30.79 11.73 18.14
CA LEU A 31 -31.13 10.76 17.09
C LEU A 31 -31.95 9.64 17.71
N SER A 32 -33.08 9.31 17.09
CA SER A 32 -33.86 8.13 17.45
C SER A 32 -33.04 6.85 17.31
N LYS A 33 -33.43 5.78 18.01
CA LYS A 33 -32.74 4.49 17.93
C LYS A 33 -32.70 3.94 16.50
N ILE A 34 -33.77 4.16 15.72
CA ILE A 34 -33.85 3.71 14.32
C ILE A 34 -32.84 4.48 13.46
N GLU A 35 -32.79 5.82 13.59
CA GLU A 35 -31.80 6.65 12.88
C GLU A 35 -30.36 6.26 13.27
N GLN A 36 -30.10 6.00 14.55
CA GLN A 36 -28.80 5.50 15.02
C GLN A 36 -28.44 4.17 14.32
N VAL A 37 -29.36 3.19 14.28
CA VAL A 37 -29.12 1.89 13.63
C VAL A 37 -28.86 2.05 12.13
N ILE A 38 -29.60 2.91 11.43
CA ILE A 38 -29.38 3.18 10.00
C ILE A 38 -28.00 3.79 9.77
N ILE A 39 -27.62 4.80 10.55
CA ILE A 39 -26.32 5.46 10.43
C ILE A 39 -25.19 4.49 10.78
N VAL A 40 -25.33 3.73 11.86
CA VAL A 40 -24.35 2.71 12.28
C VAL A 40 -24.20 1.64 11.20
N GLY A 41 -25.30 1.16 10.61
CA GLY A 41 -25.23 0.19 9.50
C GLY A 41 -24.51 0.74 8.27
N LYS A 42 -24.68 2.02 7.94
CA LYS A 42 -23.90 2.68 6.87
C LYS A 42 -22.42 2.81 7.22
N LEU A 43 -22.11 3.15 8.47
CA LEU A 43 -20.73 3.27 8.95
C LEU A 43 -20.02 1.91 8.92
N ASP A 44 -20.70 0.85 9.36
CA ASP A 44 -20.18 -0.53 9.38
C ASP A 44 -19.98 -1.07 7.95
N ALA A 45 -20.86 -0.71 7.02
CA ALA A 45 -20.72 -0.97 5.59
C ALA A 45 -19.63 -0.12 4.90
N GLY A 46 -18.86 0.68 5.64
CA GLY A 46 -17.74 1.46 5.10
C GLY A 46 -18.14 2.72 4.32
N VAL A 47 -19.39 3.18 4.41
CA VAL A 47 -19.83 4.41 3.73
C VAL A 47 -19.14 5.61 4.38
N SER A 48 -18.53 6.47 3.55
CA SER A 48 -17.78 7.62 4.06
C SER A 48 -18.66 8.58 4.88
N ASN A 49 -18.08 9.16 5.94
CA ASN A 49 -18.75 10.17 6.77
C ASN A 49 -19.34 11.33 5.94
N ALA A 50 -18.64 11.75 4.89
CA ALA A 50 -19.12 12.80 3.99
C ALA A 50 -20.38 12.37 3.24
N ARG A 51 -20.41 11.13 2.74
CA ARG A 51 -21.59 10.59 2.06
C ARG A 51 -22.76 10.39 3.01
N ILE A 52 -22.53 9.91 4.22
CA ILE A 52 -23.58 9.75 5.23
C ILE A 52 -24.23 11.11 5.57
N ILE A 53 -23.41 12.14 5.78
CA ILE A 53 -23.91 13.51 6.04
C ILE A 53 -24.67 14.05 4.82
N GLN A 54 -24.17 13.80 3.60
CA GLN A 54 -24.86 14.22 2.37
C GLN A 54 -26.21 13.52 2.22
N ASP A 55 -26.27 12.19 2.37
CA ASP A 55 -27.50 11.42 2.31
C ASP A 55 -28.51 11.89 3.36
N ALA A 56 -28.03 12.18 4.57
CA ALA A 56 -28.87 12.64 5.66
C ALA A 56 -29.51 14.00 5.37
N ARG A 57 -28.88 14.85 4.55
CA ARG A 57 -29.43 16.16 4.15
C ARG A 57 -30.49 16.07 3.05
N ASN A 58 -30.75 14.89 2.50
CA ASN A 58 -31.86 14.68 1.57
C ASN A 58 -33.17 14.60 2.37
N ILE A 59 -33.84 15.75 2.46
CA ILE A 59 -35.10 15.91 3.17
C ILE A 59 -36.21 15.23 2.35
N LYS A 60 -36.81 14.16 2.89
CA LYS A 60 -37.87 13.38 2.22
C LYS A 60 -39.28 13.87 2.52
N ASN A 61 -39.46 14.52 3.67
CA ASN A 61 -40.71 15.10 4.13
C ASN A 61 -40.46 16.61 4.23
N ASP A 62 -41.42 17.50 3.95
CA ASP A 62 -41.25 18.97 3.98
C ASP A 62 -40.92 19.58 5.38
N LYS A 63 -40.33 18.79 6.29
CA LYS A 63 -39.93 19.14 7.64
C LYS A 63 -38.47 18.77 7.88
N LEU A 64 -37.73 19.69 8.50
CA LEU A 64 -36.35 19.46 8.93
C LEU A 64 -36.32 18.61 10.22
N GLU A 65 -35.66 17.45 10.16
CA GLU A 65 -35.53 16.47 11.24
C GLU A 65 -34.10 16.40 11.79
N ARG A 66 -33.93 15.71 12.93
CA ARG A 66 -32.64 15.67 13.65
C ARG A 66 -31.55 14.96 12.82
N ILE A 67 -31.92 13.95 12.05
CA ILE A 67 -31.01 13.28 11.12
C ILE A 67 -30.44 14.23 10.06
N ASN A 68 -31.20 15.23 9.59
CA ASN A 68 -30.74 16.12 8.52
C ASN A 68 -29.62 17.08 8.96
N VAL A 69 -29.49 17.31 10.26
CA VAL A 69 -28.49 18.21 10.86
C VAL A 69 -27.36 17.47 11.56
N ILE A 70 -27.15 16.18 11.25
CA ILE A 70 -26.01 15.43 11.80
C ILE A 70 -24.67 16.03 11.38
N THR A 71 -23.73 15.98 12.31
CA THR A 71 -22.37 16.49 12.15
C THR A 71 -21.36 15.36 12.18
N ARG A 72 -20.10 15.67 11.86
CA ARG A 72 -18.99 14.74 12.07
C ARG A 72 -18.84 14.33 13.54
N GLY A 73 -19.20 15.20 14.48
CA GLY A 73 -19.21 14.91 15.91
C GLY A 73 -20.22 13.84 16.28
N ASP A 74 -21.42 13.91 15.71
CA ASP A 74 -22.46 12.88 15.91
C ASP A 74 -22.01 11.52 15.39
N LEU A 75 -21.41 11.48 14.19
CA LEU A 75 -20.85 10.25 13.63
C LEU A 75 -19.72 9.71 14.51
N ALA A 76 -18.80 10.56 14.97
CA ALA A 76 -17.72 10.15 15.87
C ALA A 76 -18.24 9.59 17.20
N TYR A 77 -19.33 10.16 17.73
CA TYR A 77 -20.02 9.62 18.90
C TYR A 77 -20.58 8.22 18.63
N LEU A 78 -21.28 8.01 17.51
CA LEU A 78 -21.83 6.70 17.15
C LEU A 78 -20.73 5.66 16.90
N ILE A 79 -19.66 6.02 16.18
CA ILE A 79 -18.50 5.16 15.97
C ILE A 79 -17.92 4.68 17.30
N ARG A 80 -17.78 5.59 18.27
CA ARG A 80 -17.27 5.25 19.61
C ARG A 80 -18.27 4.43 20.42
N LYS A 81 -19.54 4.84 20.45
CA LYS A 81 -20.62 4.19 21.22
C LYS A 81 -20.83 2.74 20.80
N PHE A 82 -20.77 2.47 19.50
CA PHE A 82 -20.99 1.14 18.93
C PHE A 82 -19.69 0.42 18.58
N ASN A 83 -18.53 0.96 18.96
CA ASN A 83 -17.20 0.43 18.66
C ASN A 83 -17.01 0.01 17.18
N ILE A 84 -17.49 0.82 16.24
CA ILE A 84 -17.48 0.51 14.80
C ILE A 84 -16.04 0.40 14.26
N ASP A 85 -15.12 1.20 14.82
CA ASP A 85 -13.68 1.11 14.53
C ASP A 85 -13.03 -0.17 15.09
N LYS A 86 -13.81 -1.07 15.71
CA LYS A 86 -13.37 -2.34 16.32
C LYS A 86 -12.13 -2.15 17.21
N LYS A 87 -12.14 -1.12 18.05
CA LYS A 87 -11.02 -0.84 18.96
C LYS A 87 -10.86 -1.99 19.95
N ARG A 88 -9.63 -2.51 20.02
CA ARG A 88 -9.24 -3.60 20.93
C ARG A 88 -9.16 -3.13 22.38
N ASP A 89 -8.61 -1.94 22.60
CA ASP A 89 -8.50 -1.32 23.92
C ASP A 89 -8.56 0.22 23.83
N ALA A 90 -8.84 0.90 24.95
CA ALA A 90 -8.79 2.36 25.06
C ALA A 90 -7.35 2.90 24.99
N ASP A 91 -6.38 2.18 25.55
CA ASP A 91 -4.95 2.48 25.50
C ASP A 91 -4.31 1.97 24.20
N ASP A 92 -3.49 2.79 23.53
CA ASP A 92 -2.83 2.42 22.25
C ASP A 92 -1.92 1.21 22.39
N MET A 93 -1.13 1.21 23.44
CA MET A 93 -0.07 0.25 23.62
C MET A 93 -0.67 -1.09 24.02
N ILE A 94 -1.69 -1.08 24.89
CA ILE A 94 -2.45 -2.30 25.21
C ILE A 94 -3.13 -2.84 23.94
N ALA A 95 -3.81 -1.99 23.16
CA ALA A 95 -4.42 -2.41 21.90
C ALA A 95 -3.41 -2.99 20.88
N THR A 96 -2.21 -2.41 20.83
CA THR A 96 -1.10 -2.88 19.99
C THR A 96 -0.60 -4.25 20.44
N VAL A 97 -0.41 -4.44 21.75
CA VAL A 97 -0.03 -5.73 22.34
C VAL A 97 -1.09 -6.79 22.04
N LEU A 98 -2.37 -6.49 22.25
CA LEU A 98 -3.47 -7.39 21.92
C LEU A 98 -3.49 -7.79 20.44
N LYS A 99 -3.15 -6.87 19.52
CA LYS A 99 -3.03 -7.18 18.09
C LYS A 99 -1.85 -8.12 17.80
N VAL A 100 -0.71 -7.93 18.46
CA VAL A 100 0.45 -8.81 18.32
C VAL A 100 0.14 -10.20 18.90
N ASP A 101 -0.51 -10.25 20.07
CA ASP A 101 -0.95 -11.51 20.69
C ASP A 101 -1.98 -12.24 19.81
N GLU A 102 -2.90 -11.51 19.18
CA GLU A 102 -3.84 -12.06 18.20
C GLU A 102 -3.11 -12.76 17.03
N TRP A 103 -2.06 -12.12 16.48
CA TRP A 103 -1.24 -12.76 15.45
C TRP A 103 -0.55 -14.04 15.97
N ASN A 104 -0.04 -14.02 17.19
CA ASN A 104 0.64 -15.17 17.79
C ASN A 104 -0.34 -16.33 18.04
N GLN A 105 -1.52 -16.04 18.58
CA GLN A 105 -2.58 -17.03 18.81
C GLN A 105 -3.10 -17.66 17.52
N GLN A 106 -3.12 -16.90 16.43
CA GLN A 106 -3.49 -17.40 15.10
C GLN A 106 -2.35 -18.17 14.40
N GLY A 107 -1.20 -18.35 15.07
CA GLY A 107 -0.03 -19.03 14.50
C GLY A 107 0.65 -18.25 13.37
N LYS A 108 0.30 -16.98 13.18
CA LYS A 108 0.81 -16.13 12.08
C LYS A 108 2.21 -15.59 12.35
N ASN A 109 2.53 -15.33 13.62
CA ASN A 109 3.83 -14.78 14.05
C ASN A 109 4.32 -13.60 13.17
N HIS A 110 3.43 -12.66 12.84
CA HIS A 110 3.77 -11.54 11.95
C HIS A 110 4.77 -10.55 12.57
N ALA A 111 4.78 -10.44 13.91
CA ALA A 111 5.70 -9.58 14.65
C ALA A 111 6.98 -10.35 15.01
N PHE A 112 8.00 -10.27 14.15
CA PHE A 112 9.25 -11.01 14.36
C PHE A 112 10.26 -10.29 15.26
N LEU A 113 9.98 -9.03 15.58
CA LEU A 113 10.74 -8.24 16.54
C LEU A 113 9.72 -7.41 17.33
N PHE A 114 9.69 -7.57 18.64
CA PHE A 114 8.79 -6.77 19.47
C PHE A 114 9.42 -6.46 20.83
N LYS A 115 9.55 -5.16 21.12
CA LYS A 115 9.95 -4.62 22.42
C LYS A 115 8.97 -3.53 22.82
N LYS A 116 8.36 -3.66 23.99
CA LYS A 116 7.51 -2.62 24.57
C LYS A 116 8.34 -1.58 25.33
N VAL A 117 7.75 -0.40 25.50
CA VAL A 117 8.29 0.62 26.42
C VAL A 117 8.28 0.06 27.84
N GLY A 118 9.39 0.21 28.55
CA GLY A 118 9.61 -0.33 29.90
C GLY A 118 10.25 -1.71 29.94
N GLU A 119 10.34 -2.43 28.81
CA GLU A 119 11.04 -3.72 28.75
C GLU A 119 12.51 -3.56 28.41
N SER A 120 13.35 -4.36 29.06
CA SER A 120 14.77 -4.47 28.72
C SER A 120 14.94 -5.26 27.43
N TYR A 121 15.83 -4.79 26.56
CA TYR A 121 16.22 -5.51 25.34
C TYR A 121 17.68 -5.19 25.02
N PRO A 122 18.52 -6.17 24.65
CA PRO A 122 19.93 -5.94 24.36
C PRO A 122 20.16 -4.85 23.29
N GLY A 123 20.90 -3.80 23.66
CA GLY A 123 21.22 -2.69 22.77
C GLY A 123 20.14 -1.60 22.65
N LEU A 124 19.05 -1.69 23.42
CA LEU A 124 17.97 -0.70 23.46
C LEU A 124 17.75 -0.18 24.88
N ASN A 125 17.31 1.07 24.97
CA ASN A 125 16.94 1.67 26.24
C ASN A 125 15.54 1.22 26.65
N ASN A 126 15.18 1.36 27.93
CA ASN A 126 13.86 0.99 28.41
C ASN A 126 12.76 1.82 27.73
N GLU A 127 13.03 3.07 27.36
CA GLU A 127 12.07 3.97 26.72
C GLU A 127 11.85 3.65 25.23
N ASP A 128 12.73 2.84 24.61
CA ASP A 128 12.66 2.51 23.19
C ASP A 128 11.48 1.56 22.92
N PHE A 129 10.70 1.85 21.88
CA PHE A 129 9.68 0.97 21.34
C PHE A 129 10.14 0.45 19.98
N VAL A 130 10.01 -0.85 19.76
CA VAL A 130 10.37 -1.47 18.47
C VAL A 130 9.36 -2.54 18.10
N LEU A 131 8.85 -2.47 16.87
CA LEU A 131 8.00 -3.49 16.28
C LEU A 131 8.40 -3.74 14.82
N GLY A 132 9.00 -4.89 14.55
CA GLY A 132 9.30 -5.40 13.21
C GLY A 132 8.20 -6.34 12.72
N ILE A 133 7.68 -6.08 11.53
CA ILE A 133 6.51 -6.77 10.97
C ILE A 133 6.86 -7.36 9.60
N MET A 134 6.56 -8.64 9.44
CA MET A 134 6.66 -9.39 8.18
C MET A 134 5.66 -10.55 8.25
N ASN A 135 4.91 -10.79 7.18
CA ASN A 135 4.05 -11.96 7.04
C ASN A 135 4.62 -12.92 5.99
N ASP A 136 3.98 -14.07 5.81
CA ASP A 136 4.51 -15.15 4.97
C ASP A 136 4.60 -14.74 3.50
N VAL A 137 3.64 -13.94 3.00
CA VAL A 137 3.67 -13.37 1.65
C VAL A 137 4.88 -12.44 1.47
N MET A 138 5.11 -11.56 2.44
CA MET A 138 6.25 -10.64 2.45
C MET A 138 7.59 -11.39 2.47
N GLU A 139 7.68 -12.45 3.26
CA GLU A 139 8.86 -13.31 3.38
C GLU A 139 9.18 -14.00 2.03
N LYS A 140 8.17 -14.59 1.40
CA LYS A 140 8.30 -15.21 0.07
C LYS A 140 8.74 -14.20 -0.98
N LYS A 141 8.10 -13.03 -1.02
CA LYS A 141 8.43 -11.96 -1.98
C LYS A 141 9.83 -11.39 -1.80
N LEU A 142 10.32 -11.29 -0.56
CA LEU A 142 11.70 -10.90 -0.31
C LEU A 142 12.66 -11.90 -0.96
N MET A 143 12.42 -13.21 -0.79
CA MET A 143 13.30 -14.22 -1.36
C MET A 143 13.26 -14.27 -2.88
N GLU A 144 12.09 -14.11 -3.47
CA GLU A 144 11.86 -14.16 -4.91
C GLU A 144 12.48 -12.95 -5.63
N TYR A 145 12.41 -11.76 -5.03
CA TYR A 145 12.76 -10.49 -5.67
C TYR A 145 13.80 -9.65 -4.91
N LYS A 146 14.72 -10.29 -4.19
CA LYS A 146 15.79 -9.65 -3.39
C LYS A 146 16.78 -8.78 -4.18
N LYS A 147 16.84 -8.89 -5.52
CA LYS A 147 17.83 -8.21 -6.37
C LYS A 147 17.92 -6.70 -6.08
N ILE A 148 16.76 -6.05 -5.97
CA ILE A 148 16.65 -4.61 -5.79
C ILE A 148 15.82 -4.31 -4.57
N MET A 149 16.44 -3.70 -3.56
CA MET A 149 15.78 -3.29 -2.32
C MET A 149 15.74 -1.77 -2.21
N CYS A 150 14.63 -1.25 -1.70
CA CYS A 150 14.41 0.15 -1.38
C CYS A 150 14.06 0.26 0.10
N ILE A 151 14.68 1.20 0.79
CA ILE A 151 14.45 1.43 2.22
C ILE A 151 14.20 2.92 2.43
N ASP A 152 13.09 3.26 3.08
CA ASP A 152 12.70 4.63 3.35
C ASP A 152 11.98 4.73 4.70
N GLY A 153 12.33 5.76 5.47
CA GLY A 153 11.68 6.10 6.73
C GLY A 153 10.59 7.14 6.51
N THR A 154 9.44 6.98 7.15
CA THR A 154 8.34 7.94 6.99
C THR A 154 7.64 8.28 8.30
N HIS A 155 7.35 9.57 8.49
CA HIS A 155 6.64 10.12 9.66
C HIS A 155 5.17 10.46 9.36
N GLY A 156 4.42 10.76 10.43
CA GLY A 156 3.00 11.12 10.35
C GLY A 156 2.09 9.95 9.99
N THR A 157 2.54 8.72 10.24
CA THR A 157 1.76 7.47 10.05
C THR A 157 0.98 7.07 11.30
N ASN A 158 1.28 7.68 12.44
CA ASN A 158 0.65 7.38 13.71
C ASN A 158 0.63 8.62 14.61
N ARG A 159 -0.26 8.61 15.61
CA ARG A 159 -0.49 9.71 16.55
C ARG A 159 0.70 10.05 17.44
N LYS A 160 1.61 9.11 17.65
CA LYS A 160 2.83 9.32 18.43
C LYS A 160 3.97 9.90 17.58
N ASN A 161 3.74 10.08 16.27
CA ASN A 161 4.71 10.52 15.28
C ASN A 161 5.99 9.66 15.23
N TRP A 162 5.87 8.39 15.63
CA TRP A 162 6.94 7.40 15.51
C TRP A 162 7.22 7.10 14.04
N GLU A 163 8.47 6.76 13.71
CA GLU A 163 8.85 6.47 12.32
C GLU A 163 8.39 5.08 11.93
N LEU A 164 7.88 4.98 10.72
CA LEU A 164 7.69 3.72 10.01
C LEU A 164 8.77 3.60 8.94
N THR A 165 9.77 2.73 9.15
CA THR A 165 10.69 2.31 8.09
C THR A 165 10.02 1.23 7.26
N ILE A 166 10.08 1.35 5.94
CA ILE A 166 9.54 0.38 4.99
C ILE A 166 10.69 -0.22 4.20
N VAL A 167 10.78 -1.55 4.19
CA VAL A 167 11.62 -2.30 3.26
C VAL A 167 10.74 -2.76 2.10
N LEU A 168 11.16 -2.44 0.87
CA LEU A 168 10.40 -2.70 -0.34
C LEU A 168 11.31 -3.33 -1.39
N ILE A 169 10.81 -4.35 -2.10
CA ILE A 169 11.49 -4.93 -3.27
C ILE A 169 10.89 -4.43 -4.57
N LYS A 170 11.62 -4.63 -5.66
CA LYS A 170 11.09 -4.46 -7.02
C LYS A 170 10.81 -5.83 -7.65
N ASP A 171 9.55 -6.08 -7.99
CA ASP A 171 9.11 -7.34 -8.58
C ASP A 171 9.45 -7.45 -10.09
N GLN A 172 9.12 -8.59 -10.71
CA GLN A 172 9.30 -8.83 -12.15
C GLN A 172 8.52 -7.86 -13.04
N ASN A 173 7.45 -7.27 -12.51
CA ASN A 173 6.65 -6.24 -13.17
C ASN A 173 7.18 -4.84 -12.85
N ASN A 174 8.42 -4.69 -12.40
CA ASN A 174 9.02 -3.38 -12.12
C ASN A 174 8.21 -2.56 -11.07
N MET A 175 7.37 -3.22 -10.27
CA MET A 175 6.52 -2.61 -9.26
C MET A 175 7.11 -2.80 -7.87
N GLY A 176 6.79 -1.87 -6.97
CA GLY A 176 7.19 -1.97 -5.58
C GLY A 176 6.24 -2.82 -4.75
N PHE A 177 6.81 -3.79 -4.03
CA PHE A 177 6.10 -4.62 -3.05
C PHE A 177 6.76 -4.46 -1.66
N PRO A 178 6.02 -4.04 -0.61
CA PRO A 178 6.57 -3.96 0.74
C PRO A 178 6.79 -5.36 1.31
N VAL A 179 7.94 -5.58 1.93
CA VAL A 179 8.37 -6.90 2.45
C VAL A 179 8.73 -6.87 3.93
N ALA A 180 8.95 -5.71 4.52
CA ALA A 180 9.07 -5.60 5.96
C ALA A 180 8.74 -4.17 6.40
N PHE A 181 8.28 -4.06 7.63
CA PHE A 181 8.03 -2.78 8.30
C PHE A 181 8.74 -2.75 9.64
N LEU A 182 9.23 -1.57 10.02
CA LEU A 182 9.74 -1.28 11.35
C LEU A 182 9.01 -0.05 11.88
N LEU A 183 8.31 -0.19 13.00
CA LEU A 183 7.74 0.92 13.74
C LEU A 183 8.59 1.18 15.00
N THR A 184 9.12 2.39 15.14
CA THR A 184 10.06 2.74 16.22
C THR A 184 9.95 4.20 16.63
N ASN A 185 10.22 4.48 17.91
CA ASN A 185 10.35 5.85 18.43
C ASN A 185 11.78 6.41 18.37
N ARG A 186 12.75 5.62 17.89
CA ARG A 186 14.17 5.97 17.81
C ARG A 186 14.75 5.75 16.42
N LEU A 187 15.57 6.69 15.95
CA LEU A 187 16.00 6.84 14.55
C LEU A 187 17.52 6.88 14.40
N ASP A 188 18.18 5.75 14.62
CA ASP A 188 19.62 5.65 14.43
C ASP A 188 20.05 4.31 13.81
N GLN A 189 21.34 4.19 13.54
CA GLN A 189 21.92 2.97 12.96
C GLN A 189 21.78 1.75 13.88
N ILE A 190 21.73 1.93 15.21
CA ILE A 190 21.64 0.82 16.18
C ILE A 190 20.27 0.14 16.05
N ILE A 191 19.19 0.94 15.97
CA ILE A 191 17.84 0.42 15.75
C ILE A 191 17.75 -0.36 14.43
N GLN A 192 18.33 0.18 13.35
CA GLN A 192 18.35 -0.49 12.04
C GLN A 192 19.15 -1.79 12.09
N LEU A 193 20.24 -1.83 12.85
CA LEU A 193 21.06 -3.04 13.05
C LEU A 193 20.27 -4.14 13.76
N ILE A 194 19.55 -3.79 14.82
CA ILE A 194 18.69 -4.73 15.56
C ILE A 194 17.56 -5.23 14.67
N PHE A 195 16.92 -4.34 13.92
CA PHE A 195 15.87 -4.69 12.97
C PHE A 195 16.37 -5.68 11.90
N PHE A 196 17.49 -5.40 11.24
CA PHE A 196 18.01 -6.30 10.21
C PHE A 196 18.53 -7.62 10.77
N ARG A 197 19.06 -7.65 12.01
CA ARG A 197 19.42 -8.91 12.68
C ARG A 197 18.20 -9.79 12.92
N ALA A 198 17.13 -9.21 13.43
CA ALA A 198 15.87 -9.92 13.62
C ALA A 198 15.27 -10.38 12.28
N LEU A 199 15.40 -9.56 11.22
CA LEU A 199 15.00 -9.94 9.87
C LEU A 199 15.82 -11.14 9.35
N LYS A 200 17.15 -11.11 9.46
CA LYS A 200 18.03 -12.23 9.08
C LYS A 200 17.67 -13.51 9.85
N GLN A 201 17.39 -13.40 11.14
CA GLN A 201 16.94 -14.52 11.97
C GLN A 201 15.62 -15.08 11.46
N ARG A 202 14.63 -14.23 11.14
CA ARG A 202 13.36 -14.66 10.55
C ARG A 202 13.55 -15.39 9.22
N MET A 203 14.38 -14.84 8.34
CA MET A 203 14.66 -15.45 7.03
C MET A 203 15.43 -16.78 7.15
N GLY A 204 16.14 -16.99 8.27
CA GLY A 204 17.03 -18.14 8.49
C GLY A 204 18.28 -18.15 7.60
N LYS A 205 18.53 -17.09 6.83
CA LYS A 205 19.64 -16.97 5.87
C LYS A 205 19.89 -15.53 5.46
N ASP A 206 21.05 -15.27 4.86
CA ASP A 206 21.40 -13.97 4.30
C ASP A 206 20.57 -13.63 3.05
N VAL A 207 20.15 -12.37 2.97
CA VAL A 207 19.44 -11.81 1.82
C VAL A 207 20.44 -11.14 0.89
N GLN A 208 20.76 -11.84 -0.20
CA GLN A 208 21.65 -11.35 -1.25
C GLN A 208 20.95 -10.33 -2.16
N ALA A 209 21.12 -9.05 -1.86
CA ALA A 209 20.71 -7.95 -2.73
C ALA A 209 21.89 -7.49 -3.62
N GLU A 210 21.60 -7.12 -4.86
CA GLU A 210 22.60 -6.52 -5.76
C GLU A 210 22.59 -4.99 -5.62
N TYR A 211 21.41 -4.41 -5.37
CA TYR A 211 21.21 -2.98 -5.22
C TYR A 211 20.38 -2.65 -3.99
N ILE A 212 20.84 -1.66 -3.22
CA ILE A 212 20.07 -1.05 -2.13
C ILE A 212 19.93 0.43 -2.41
N MET A 213 18.69 0.89 -2.52
CA MET A 213 18.37 2.30 -2.64
C MET A 213 17.78 2.85 -1.34
N SER A 214 18.37 3.92 -0.83
CA SER A 214 17.88 4.65 0.35
C SER A 214 17.94 6.16 0.12
N ASP A 215 17.57 6.94 1.12
CA ASP A 215 17.99 8.34 1.21
C ASP A 215 19.53 8.45 1.38
N ASP A 216 20.01 9.68 1.56
CA ASP A 216 21.44 9.94 1.73
C ASP A 216 21.97 9.59 3.14
N ASP A 217 21.09 9.24 4.07
CA ASP A 217 21.47 8.79 5.39
C ASP A 217 22.16 7.41 5.30
N ARG A 218 23.26 7.27 6.03
CA ARG A 218 24.08 6.05 6.01
C ARG A 218 23.49 4.94 6.87
N LYS A 219 22.57 5.25 7.79
CA LYS A 219 22.06 4.30 8.80
C LYS A 219 21.52 2.99 8.20
N TYR A 220 20.78 3.07 7.10
CA TYR A 220 20.17 1.89 6.48
C TYR A 220 21.21 0.98 5.81
N TYR A 221 22.03 1.55 4.93
CA TYR A 221 23.03 0.80 4.17
C TYR A 221 24.13 0.21 5.07
N ASN A 222 24.60 1.00 6.04
CA ASN A 222 25.61 0.54 6.99
C ASN A 222 25.08 -0.61 7.84
N ALA A 223 23.86 -0.48 8.39
CA ALA A 223 23.26 -1.54 9.19
C ALA A 223 23.02 -2.81 8.36
N TRP A 224 22.53 -2.68 7.12
CA TRP A 224 22.31 -3.83 6.24
C TRP A 224 23.61 -4.59 5.96
N THR A 225 24.64 -3.90 5.49
CA THR A 225 25.92 -4.51 5.10
C THR A 225 26.74 -5.04 6.28
N GLN A 226 26.43 -4.60 7.50
CA GLN A 226 26.99 -5.16 8.72
C GLN A 226 26.30 -6.47 9.16
N VAL A 227 25.04 -6.69 8.76
CA VAL A 227 24.23 -7.84 9.19
C VAL A 227 24.20 -8.94 8.14
N MET A 228 24.02 -8.56 6.88
CA MET A 228 23.95 -9.50 5.77
C MET A 228 25.38 -9.81 5.32
N GLU A 229 25.81 -11.04 5.58
CA GLU A 229 27.16 -11.54 5.29
C GLU A 229 27.18 -12.11 3.87
N THR A 230 27.06 -11.22 2.89
CA THR A 230 27.03 -11.61 1.47
C THR A 230 28.44 -11.57 0.87
N GLU A 231 28.72 -12.45 -0.09
CA GLU A 231 30.01 -12.52 -0.80
C GLU A 231 30.37 -11.18 -1.43
N GLU A 232 29.40 -10.54 -2.08
CA GLU A 232 29.51 -9.19 -2.63
C GLU A 232 28.60 -8.23 -1.86
N LYS A 233 29.12 -7.02 -1.60
CA LYS A 233 28.30 -5.95 -1.01
C LYS A 233 27.35 -5.37 -2.06
N PRO A 234 26.08 -5.11 -1.71
CA PRO A 234 25.14 -4.47 -2.62
C PRO A 234 25.65 -3.09 -3.05
N LYS A 235 25.43 -2.72 -4.31
CA LYS A 235 25.68 -1.35 -4.77
C LYS A 235 24.70 -0.40 -4.11
N ARG A 236 25.20 0.59 -3.39
CA ARG A 236 24.37 1.65 -2.78
C ARG A 236 23.90 2.63 -3.85
N LEU A 237 22.60 2.87 -3.89
CA LEU A 237 21.97 3.88 -4.74
C LEU A 237 21.28 4.93 -3.87
N LEU A 238 21.43 6.20 -4.23
CA LEU A 238 20.67 7.29 -3.62
C LEU A 238 19.34 7.48 -4.34
N CYS A 239 18.30 7.71 -3.56
CA CYS A 239 17.04 8.19 -4.08
C CYS A 239 17.22 9.51 -4.87
N THR A 240 16.84 9.50 -6.14
CA THR A 240 16.89 10.67 -7.03
C THR A 240 16.09 11.87 -6.52
N TRP A 241 14.92 11.64 -5.89
CA TRP A 241 14.13 12.72 -5.30
C TRP A 241 14.86 13.39 -4.12
N HIS A 242 15.44 12.61 -3.21
CA HIS A 242 16.20 13.11 -2.06
C HIS A 242 17.45 13.90 -2.50
N VAL A 243 18.17 13.40 -3.50
CA VAL A 243 19.31 14.11 -4.12
C VAL A 243 18.86 15.47 -4.67
N ILE A 244 17.83 15.49 -5.51
CA ILE A 244 17.29 16.73 -6.09
C ILE A 244 16.75 17.67 -4.99
N LYS A 245 16.10 17.14 -3.96
CA LYS A 245 15.59 17.93 -2.83
C LYS A 245 16.74 18.61 -2.09
N ASN A 246 17.81 17.88 -1.78
CA ASN A 246 18.99 18.42 -1.11
C ASN A 246 19.67 19.50 -1.97
N TRP A 247 19.85 19.26 -3.27
CA TRP A 247 20.38 20.26 -4.19
C TRP A 247 19.52 21.52 -4.25
N ASN A 248 18.19 21.40 -4.24
CA ASN A 248 17.30 22.56 -4.23
C ASN A 248 17.41 23.37 -2.93
N ILE A 249 17.48 22.70 -1.77
CA ILE A 249 17.65 23.36 -0.48
C ILE A 249 18.98 24.12 -0.45
N GLN A 250 20.06 23.44 -0.85
CA GLN A 250 21.41 23.98 -0.76
C GLN A 250 21.67 25.03 -1.83
N GLY A 251 21.18 24.84 -3.06
CA GLY A 251 21.28 25.85 -4.10
C GLY A 251 20.48 27.12 -3.77
N ARG A 252 19.31 27.01 -3.10
CA ARG A 252 18.59 28.20 -2.60
C ARG A 252 19.39 28.96 -1.55
N ALA A 253 20.10 28.25 -0.68
CA ALA A 253 20.86 28.83 0.41
C ALA A 253 22.24 29.39 -0.04
N LYS A 254 22.85 28.80 -1.08
CA LYS A 254 24.26 29.03 -1.44
C LYS A 254 24.47 29.77 -2.76
N ILE A 255 23.53 29.71 -3.70
CA ILE A 255 23.63 30.44 -4.98
C ILE A 255 23.13 31.87 -4.75
N LYS A 256 23.94 32.88 -5.05
CA LYS A 256 23.64 34.30 -4.83
C LYS A 256 22.80 34.87 -5.96
N ASN A 257 23.19 34.62 -7.21
CA ASN A 257 22.54 35.09 -8.42
C ASN A 257 21.14 34.42 -8.61
N PRO A 258 20.05 35.20 -8.65
CA PRO A 258 18.69 34.67 -8.82
C PRO A 258 18.45 33.91 -10.13
N GLU A 259 19.07 34.34 -11.24
CA GLU A 259 18.89 33.71 -12.55
C GLU A 259 19.55 32.32 -12.58
N ILE A 260 20.77 32.23 -12.07
CA ILE A 260 21.50 30.96 -11.91
C ILE A 260 20.72 30.03 -10.98
N ARG A 261 20.19 30.56 -9.87
CA ARG A 261 19.38 29.79 -8.92
C ARG A 261 18.12 29.22 -9.58
N TYR A 262 17.46 29.99 -10.44
CA TYR A 262 16.29 29.53 -11.20
C TYR A 262 16.65 28.42 -12.21
N GLY A 263 17.78 28.57 -12.90
CA GLY A 263 18.29 27.60 -13.87
C GLY A 263 18.90 26.33 -13.28
N MET A 264 19.42 26.40 -12.04
CA MET A 264 20.19 25.32 -11.39
C MET A 264 19.47 23.98 -11.42
N LYS A 265 18.18 23.95 -11.06
CA LYS A 265 17.42 22.69 -10.99
C LYS A 265 17.36 21.99 -12.34
N LYS A 266 17.26 22.74 -13.43
CA LYS A 266 17.23 22.19 -14.80
C LYS A 266 18.60 21.62 -15.15
N LYS A 267 19.68 22.37 -14.91
CA LYS A 267 21.07 21.95 -15.19
C LYS A 267 21.52 20.74 -14.38
N MET A 268 21.22 20.74 -13.08
CA MET A 268 21.53 19.61 -12.22
C MET A 268 20.73 18.35 -12.59
N ARG A 269 19.48 18.51 -13.04
CA ARG A 269 18.69 17.38 -13.53
C ARG A 269 19.25 16.83 -14.84
N GLU A 270 19.66 17.71 -15.76
CA GLU A 270 20.34 17.34 -17.01
C GLU A 270 21.56 16.45 -16.72
N ILE A 271 22.47 16.91 -15.85
CA ILE A 271 23.63 16.13 -15.39
C ILE A 271 23.22 14.80 -14.75
N LEU A 272 22.26 14.81 -13.81
CA LEU A 272 21.84 13.59 -13.10
C LEU A 272 21.26 12.53 -14.04
N THR A 273 20.49 12.94 -15.03
CA THR A 273 19.76 12.03 -15.91
C THR A 273 20.55 11.60 -17.14
N GLU A 274 21.73 12.16 -17.37
CA GLU A 274 22.61 11.74 -18.47
C GLU A 274 23.02 10.27 -18.29
N THR A 275 22.97 9.53 -19.38
CA THR A 275 23.17 8.08 -19.46
C THR A 275 24.52 7.70 -20.07
N ASN A 276 25.17 8.61 -20.77
CA ASN A 276 26.51 8.43 -21.32
C ASN A 276 27.56 9.08 -20.38
N ILE A 277 28.66 8.35 -20.12
CA ILE A 277 29.67 8.77 -19.14
C ILE A 277 30.48 9.97 -19.66
N GLU A 278 30.84 9.99 -20.94
CA GLU A 278 31.59 11.11 -21.52
C GLU A 278 30.78 12.41 -21.48
N GLN A 279 29.54 12.36 -21.97
CA GLN A 279 28.61 13.51 -21.96
C GLN A 279 28.27 13.96 -20.55
N PHE A 280 28.17 13.04 -19.58
CA PHE A 280 27.99 13.39 -18.17
C PHE A 280 29.16 14.26 -17.67
N ASN A 281 30.39 13.86 -17.97
CA ASN A 281 31.58 14.61 -17.57
C ASN A 281 31.65 15.98 -18.25
N GLU A 282 31.37 16.05 -19.55
CA GLU A 282 31.31 17.32 -20.29
C GLU A 282 30.26 18.29 -19.72
N LEU A 283 29.05 17.81 -19.45
CA LEU A 283 27.98 18.62 -18.86
C LEU A 283 28.36 19.12 -17.45
N LYS A 284 28.99 18.27 -16.66
CA LYS A 284 29.48 18.61 -15.32
C LYS A 284 30.57 19.67 -15.40
N ASP A 285 31.62 19.45 -16.18
CA ASP A 285 32.77 20.37 -16.29
C ASP A 285 32.34 21.74 -16.82
N LYS A 286 31.45 21.76 -17.82
CA LYS A 286 30.85 22.99 -18.37
C LYS A 286 30.09 23.76 -17.29
N TYR A 287 29.26 23.09 -16.50
CA TYR A 287 28.46 23.75 -15.47
C TYR A 287 29.31 24.22 -14.28
N PHE A 288 30.34 23.46 -13.91
CA PHE A 288 31.22 23.80 -12.79
C PHE A 288 32.10 25.00 -13.14
N THR A 289 32.63 25.03 -14.37
CA THR A 289 33.34 26.19 -14.91
C THR A 289 32.46 27.44 -14.91
N TYR A 290 31.20 27.30 -15.33
CA TYR A 290 30.24 28.41 -15.32
C TYR A 290 29.98 28.93 -13.89
N LEU A 291 29.75 28.04 -12.91
CA LEU A 291 29.57 28.45 -11.52
C LEU A 291 30.81 29.17 -10.95
N ALA A 292 32.02 28.73 -11.32
CA ALA A 292 33.25 29.38 -10.92
C ALA A 292 33.39 30.79 -11.53
N GLN A 293 33.09 30.94 -12.82
CA GLN A 293 33.13 32.23 -13.53
C GLN A 293 32.12 33.24 -12.94
N GLU A 294 30.94 32.77 -12.57
CA GLU A 294 29.89 33.59 -11.94
C GLU A 294 30.09 33.79 -10.43
N SER A 295 31.23 33.38 -9.87
CA SER A 295 31.57 33.51 -8.45
C SER A 295 30.60 32.82 -7.48
N GLU A 296 29.94 31.74 -7.93
CA GLU A 296 29.02 30.90 -7.13
C GLU A 296 29.75 29.77 -6.37
N VAL A 297 30.87 30.13 -5.75
CA VAL A 297 31.85 29.21 -5.16
C VAL A 297 31.27 28.39 -3.99
N ASP A 298 30.35 28.95 -3.21
CA ASP A 298 29.75 28.27 -2.06
C ASP A 298 28.95 27.02 -2.46
N PHE A 299 28.20 27.12 -3.57
CA PHE A 299 27.44 25.99 -4.10
C PHE A 299 28.36 24.99 -4.81
N LEU A 300 29.37 25.47 -5.55
CA LEU A 300 30.39 24.62 -6.17
C LEU A 300 31.10 23.75 -5.12
N ASN A 301 31.64 24.36 -4.07
CA ASN A 301 32.30 23.67 -2.96
C ASN A 301 31.39 22.63 -2.28
N TYR A 302 30.10 22.94 -2.14
CA TYR A 302 29.12 22.00 -1.63
C TYR A 302 28.98 20.77 -2.54
N MET A 303 28.86 20.98 -3.85
CA MET A 303 28.71 19.89 -4.82
C MET A 303 29.95 19.00 -4.85
N GLU A 304 31.13 19.59 -4.91
CA GLU A 304 32.41 18.88 -4.86
C GLU A 304 32.55 18.05 -3.58
N LYS A 305 32.28 18.66 -2.42
CA LYS A 305 32.43 17.99 -1.13
C LYS A 305 31.46 16.83 -0.91
N TYR A 306 30.21 16.92 -1.38
CA TYR A 306 29.17 15.96 -0.98
C TYR A 306 28.68 15.02 -2.10
N TYR A 307 28.87 15.37 -3.37
CA TYR A 307 28.37 14.56 -4.51
C TYR A 307 29.45 14.14 -5.50
N PHE A 308 30.51 14.95 -5.64
CA PHE A 308 31.62 14.70 -6.58
C PHE A 308 32.95 14.39 -5.87
N GLN A 309 32.93 14.12 -4.57
CA GLN A 309 34.13 13.83 -3.77
C GLN A 309 34.89 12.57 -4.21
N SER A 310 34.21 11.63 -4.89
CA SER A 310 34.81 10.38 -5.37
C SER A 310 33.94 9.73 -6.45
N GLU A 311 34.56 8.88 -7.28
CA GLU A 311 33.85 8.10 -8.29
C GLU A 311 32.76 7.19 -7.67
N GLU A 312 33.07 6.56 -6.53
CA GLU A 312 32.12 5.74 -5.79
C GLU A 312 30.89 6.53 -5.36
N ARG A 313 31.06 7.80 -4.97
CA ARG A 313 29.93 8.67 -4.64
C ARG A 313 29.09 9.01 -5.87
N ILE A 314 29.73 9.28 -7.00
CA ILE A 314 29.04 9.58 -8.28
C ILE A 314 28.19 8.38 -8.72
N LYS A 315 28.75 7.17 -8.65
CA LYS A 315 28.04 5.92 -8.95
C LYS A 315 26.76 5.74 -8.13
N MET A 316 26.70 6.29 -6.92
CA MET A 316 25.51 6.20 -6.09
C MET A 316 24.32 7.01 -6.64
N TRP A 317 24.50 8.08 -7.41
CA TRP A 317 23.39 8.98 -7.81
C TRP A 317 23.23 9.22 -9.31
N ALA A 318 24.30 9.19 -10.08
CA ALA A 318 24.27 9.51 -11.52
C ALA A 318 23.68 8.35 -12.34
N HIS A 319 22.79 8.66 -13.30
CA HIS A 319 22.10 7.64 -14.10
C HIS A 319 23.03 6.90 -15.07
N CYS A 320 24.10 7.52 -15.55
CA CYS A 320 25.11 6.89 -16.41
C CYS A 320 25.77 5.65 -15.78
N HIS A 321 25.80 5.55 -14.45
CA HIS A 321 26.33 4.38 -13.73
C HIS A 321 25.25 3.38 -13.27
N ARG A 322 23.98 3.60 -13.63
CA ARG A 322 22.82 2.77 -13.22
C ARG A 322 22.18 2.01 -14.38
N LEU A 323 22.81 2.02 -15.55
CA LEU A 323 22.30 1.32 -16.73
C LEU A 323 22.08 -0.15 -16.43
N ASN A 324 20.89 -0.67 -16.77
CA ASN A 324 20.47 -2.05 -16.51
C ASN A 324 20.33 -2.46 -15.04
N ALA A 325 20.52 -1.54 -14.07
CA ALA A 325 20.28 -1.84 -12.65
C ALA A 325 18.80 -2.16 -12.36
N GLY A 326 17.89 -1.84 -13.30
CA GLY A 326 16.47 -2.02 -13.12
C GLY A 326 15.86 -1.02 -12.13
N ILE A 327 16.62 -0.05 -11.64
CA ILE A 327 16.12 1.00 -10.74
C ILE A 327 16.88 2.31 -10.91
N ASN A 328 16.14 3.37 -11.22
CA ASN A 328 16.70 4.71 -11.40
C ASN A 328 16.06 5.76 -10.50
N THR A 329 14.89 5.45 -9.93
CA THR A 329 14.17 6.33 -9.03
C THR A 329 13.54 5.51 -7.92
N ASN A 330 13.29 6.16 -6.79
CA ASN A 330 12.53 5.64 -5.65
C ASN A 330 11.01 5.80 -5.83
N MET A 331 10.51 5.96 -7.07
CA MET A 331 9.09 6.14 -7.33
C MET A 331 8.23 5.04 -6.71
N ALA A 332 8.74 3.81 -6.63
CA ALA A 332 8.03 2.67 -6.06
C ALA A 332 7.70 2.88 -4.56
N ILE A 333 8.70 3.27 -3.75
CA ILE A 333 8.52 3.51 -2.32
C ILE A 333 7.76 4.81 -2.04
N GLU A 334 7.97 5.86 -2.85
CA GLU A 334 7.18 7.10 -2.75
C GLU A 334 5.71 6.88 -3.06
N ASN A 335 5.41 6.12 -4.12
CA ASN A 335 4.05 5.80 -4.47
C ASN A 335 3.41 4.93 -3.38
N LEU A 336 4.15 4.00 -2.77
CA LEU A 336 3.66 3.24 -1.62
C LEU A 336 3.35 4.17 -0.44
N ASN A 337 4.27 5.08 -0.08
CA ASN A 337 4.07 6.06 0.98
C ASN A 337 2.86 6.96 0.72
N LYS A 338 2.63 7.38 -0.54
CA LYS A 338 1.44 8.13 -0.92
C LYS A 338 0.17 7.30 -0.79
N VAL A 339 0.17 6.05 -1.26
CA VAL A 339 -0.98 5.15 -1.13
C VAL A 339 -1.31 4.92 0.36
N LEU A 340 -0.30 4.66 1.19
CA LEU A 340 -0.49 4.53 2.63
C LEU A 340 -1.10 5.81 3.22
N LYS A 341 -0.45 6.96 3.05
CA LYS A 341 -0.87 8.21 3.71
C LYS A 341 -2.18 8.80 3.19
N TYR A 342 -2.46 8.67 1.89
CA TYR A 342 -3.62 9.34 1.28
C TYR A 342 -4.77 8.38 0.98
N ASN A 343 -4.49 7.14 0.58
CA ASN A 343 -5.57 6.21 0.21
C ASN A 343 -5.99 5.34 1.41
N LYS A 344 -5.04 4.81 2.17
CA LYS A 344 -5.34 3.95 3.33
C LYS A 344 -5.69 4.76 4.57
N MET A 345 -4.90 5.79 4.84
CA MET A 345 -5.06 6.64 6.01
C MET A 345 -6.01 7.83 5.79
N ASN A 346 -6.49 8.06 4.56
CA ASN A 346 -7.32 9.22 4.20
C ASN A 346 -6.70 10.58 4.62
N GLY A 347 -5.38 10.69 4.58
CA GLY A 347 -4.63 11.88 5.00
C GLY A 347 -4.58 12.12 6.52
N GLN A 348 -5.17 11.22 7.33
CA GLN A 348 -5.16 11.32 8.78
C GLN A 348 -3.75 11.07 9.31
N ARG A 349 -3.28 11.90 10.23
CA ARG A 349 -1.98 11.72 10.91
C ARG A 349 -2.12 11.18 12.33
N ASN A 350 -3.32 11.25 12.89
CA ASN A 350 -3.64 10.83 14.26
C ASN A 350 -4.16 9.38 14.30
N ILE A 351 -3.50 8.47 13.58
CA ILE A 351 -3.87 7.05 13.55
C ILE A 351 -3.25 6.33 14.75
N ARG A 352 -4.06 5.50 15.39
CA ARG A 352 -3.61 4.62 16.48
C ARG A 352 -2.73 3.50 15.95
N ILE A 353 -1.79 3.01 16.76
CA ILE A 353 -0.80 2.02 16.27
C ILE A 353 -1.50 0.74 15.82
N GLU A 354 -2.45 0.18 16.58
CA GLU A 354 -3.14 -1.05 16.19
C GLU A 354 -3.87 -0.92 14.85
N LYS A 355 -4.47 0.26 14.59
CA LYS A 355 -5.14 0.55 13.33
C LYS A 355 -4.13 0.70 12.19
N LEU A 356 -2.96 1.27 12.46
CA LEU A 356 -1.87 1.28 11.48
C LEU A 356 -1.46 -0.15 11.11
N LEU A 357 -1.35 -1.06 12.07
CA LEU A 357 -1.03 -2.48 11.80
C LEU A 357 -2.06 -3.13 10.87
N ASP A 358 -3.35 -2.93 11.15
CA ASP A 358 -4.44 -3.42 10.27
C ASP A 358 -4.33 -2.83 8.85
N LEU A 359 -4.04 -1.53 8.72
CA LEU A 359 -3.84 -0.88 7.41
C LEU A 359 -2.60 -1.39 6.65
N LEU A 360 -1.53 -1.78 7.36
CA LEU A 360 -0.35 -2.37 6.73
C LEU A 360 -0.65 -3.77 6.18
N GLU A 361 -1.41 -4.60 6.91
CA GLU A 361 -1.88 -5.90 6.41
C GLU A 361 -2.77 -5.73 5.17
N GLU A 362 -3.72 -4.78 5.19
CA GLU A 362 -4.55 -4.46 4.04
C GLU A 362 -3.75 -3.94 2.84
N LEU A 363 -2.71 -3.15 3.07
CA LEU A 363 -1.82 -2.64 2.03
C LEU A 363 -1.10 -3.79 1.31
N VAL A 364 -0.57 -4.75 2.07
CA VAL A 364 0.12 -5.93 1.51
C VAL A 364 -0.87 -6.78 0.71
N LYS A 365 -2.07 -7.02 1.25
CA LYS A 365 -3.15 -7.74 0.55
C LYS A 365 -3.54 -7.08 -0.77
N GLU A 366 -3.74 -5.76 -0.79
CA GLU A 366 -4.07 -5.04 -2.02
C GLU A 366 -2.93 -5.13 -3.06
N LYS A 367 -1.67 -5.07 -2.60
CA LYS A 367 -0.51 -5.24 -3.48
C LYS A 367 -0.47 -6.63 -4.09
N MET A 368 -0.78 -7.67 -3.31
CA MET A 368 -0.85 -9.04 -3.82
C MET A 368 -1.96 -9.20 -4.87
N TRP A 369 -3.16 -8.70 -4.59
CA TRP A 369 -4.25 -8.69 -5.58
C TRP A 369 -3.88 -7.95 -6.87
N LYS A 370 -3.15 -6.85 -6.75
CA LYS A 370 -2.65 -6.13 -7.93
C LYS A 370 -1.65 -6.95 -8.74
N THR A 371 -0.78 -7.70 -8.08
CA THR A 371 0.15 -8.63 -8.74
C THR A 371 -0.63 -9.73 -9.48
N ILE A 372 -1.65 -10.33 -8.84
CA ILE A 372 -2.52 -11.33 -9.45
C ILE A 372 -3.23 -10.76 -10.69
N ILE A 373 -3.86 -9.58 -10.56
CA ILE A 373 -4.55 -8.93 -11.68
C ILE A 373 -3.59 -8.64 -12.84
N ASN A 374 -2.36 -8.19 -12.56
CA ASN A 374 -1.39 -7.91 -13.62
C ASN A 374 -0.90 -9.19 -14.32
N SER A 375 -0.85 -10.32 -13.61
CA SER A 375 -0.50 -11.62 -14.18
C SER A 375 -1.64 -12.19 -15.02
N GLU A 376 -2.84 -12.28 -14.45
CA GLU A 376 -4.02 -12.89 -15.07
C GLU A 376 -4.65 -11.99 -16.16
N ARG A 377 -4.53 -10.68 -15.98
CA ARG A 377 -5.12 -9.67 -16.88
C ARG A 377 -4.07 -8.61 -17.25
N PRO A 378 -2.99 -8.98 -17.97
CA PRO A 378 -1.91 -8.07 -18.32
C PRO A 378 -2.38 -6.89 -19.18
N ASN A 379 -3.52 -7.04 -19.88
CA ASN A 379 -4.12 -6.02 -20.73
C ASN A 379 -5.25 -5.20 -20.05
N ALA A 380 -5.41 -5.27 -18.72
CA ALA A 380 -6.46 -4.56 -17.98
C ALA A 380 -6.21 -3.05 -17.80
N ASN A 381 -5.61 -2.40 -18.81
CA ASN A 381 -5.33 -0.96 -18.80
C ASN A 381 -4.47 -0.49 -17.61
N ASN A 382 -3.63 -1.38 -17.07
CA ASN A 382 -2.64 -1.03 -16.05
C ASN A 382 -1.54 -0.12 -16.64
N TYR A 383 -0.69 0.44 -15.77
CA TYR A 383 0.36 1.37 -16.18
C TYR A 383 1.29 0.79 -17.26
N GLN A 384 1.74 -0.45 -17.08
CA GLN A 384 2.67 -1.09 -18.01
C GLN A 384 2.01 -1.40 -19.35
N HIS A 385 0.75 -1.82 -19.35
CA HIS A 385 -0.03 -2.00 -20.56
C HIS A 385 -0.14 -0.68 -21.34
N LYS A 386 -0.46 0.43 -20.66
CA LYS A 386 -0.53 1.76 -21.31
C LYS A 386 0.81 2.17 -21.94
N VAL A 387 1.91 1.98 -21.22
CA VAL A 387 3.26 2.28 -21.72
C VAL A 387 3.60 1.41 -22.93
N THR A 388 3.31 0.11 -22.85
CA THR A 388 3.57 -0.87 -23.91
C THR A 388 2.74 -0.58 -25.17
N VAL A 389 1.44 -0.32 -25.02
CA VAL A 389 0.55 0.05 -26.14
C VAL A 389 0.99 1.37 -26.78
N ALA A 390 1.36 2.37 -25.99
CA ALA A 390 1.86 3.64 -26.53
C ALA A 390 3.17 3.46 -27.30
N ALA A 391 4.07 2.58 -26.82
CA ALA A 391 5.32 2.27 -27.49
C ALA A 391 5.09 1.48 -28.81
N HIS A 392 4.15 0.53 -28.80
CA HIS A 392 3.74 -0.21 -30.00
C HIS A 392 3.19 0.74 -31.07
N LYS A 393 2.21 1.59 -30.70
CA LYS A 393 1.62 2.55 -31.66
C LYS A 393 2.66 3.47 -32.29
N LYS A 394 3.68 3.89 -31.53
CA LYS A 394 4.79 4.70 -32.07
C LYS A 394 5.61 3.91 -33.09
N ALA A 395 5.90 2.63 -32.81
CA ALA A 395 6.61 1.76 -33.75
C ALA A 395 5.82 1.53 -35.04
N GLU A 396 4.49 1.35 -34.92
CA GLU A 396 3.59 1.13 -36.05
C GLU A 396 3.46 2.37 -36.95
N LEU A 397 3.30 3.57 -36.36
CA LEU A 397 3.16 4.83 -37.09
C LEU A 397 4.42 5.24 -37.87
N GLN A 398 5.60 4.76 -37.46
CA GLN A 398 6.86 5.14 -38.04
C GLN A 398 7.48 3.97 -38.83
N PHE A 399 6.71 3.46 -39.78
CA PHE A 399 7.01 2.28 -40.60
C PHE A 399 8.34 2.36 -41.38
N GLN A 400 8.84 3.57 -41.66
CA GLN A 400 10.07 3.84 -42.42
C GLN A 400 11.34 3.93 -41.57
N ILE A 401 11.31 3.54 -40.29
CA ILE A 401 12.53 3.51 -39.49
C ILE A 401 13.50 2.46 -40.02
N GLU A 402 14.76 2.88 -40.15
CA GLU A 402 15.86 2.02 -40.57
C GLU A 402 16.16 0.98 -39.48
N ILE A 403 16.10 -0.29 -39.89
CA ILE A 403 16.39 -1.46 -39.07
C ILE A 403 17.32 -2.36 -39.87
N GLU A 404 18.47 -2.69 -39.29
CA GLU A 404 19.46 -3.57 -39.89
C GLU A 404 19.77 -4.74 -38.94
N LEU A 405 19.84 -5.95 -39.49
CA LEU A 405 20.34 -7.13 -38.77
C LEU A 405 21.86 -7.12 -38.83
N ILE A 406 22.52 -6.80 -37.72
CA ILE A 406 23.98 -6.66 -37.65
C ILE A 406 24.70 -7.93 -37.15
N ASP A 407 23.97 -8.82 -36.48
CA ASP A 407 24.45 -10.14 -36.03
C ASP A 407 23.24 -11.04 -35.69
N CYS A 408 23.47 -12.33 -35.47
CA CYS A 408 22.42 -13.30 -35.09
C CYS A 408 21.64 -12.81 -33.85
N GLY A 409 20.38 -12.45 -34.05
CA GLY A 409 19.52 -11.94 -32.98
C GLY A 409 19.88 -10.53 -32.50
N LYS A 410 20.63 -9.75 -33.27
CA LYS A 410 21.06 -8.39 -32.91
C LYS A 410 20.73 -7.41 -34.02
N PHE A 411 19.94 -6.41 -33.66
CA PHE A 411 19.41 -5.41 -34.58
C PHE A 411 19.92 -4.02 -34.24
N GLN A 412 20.27 -3.25 -35.25
CA GLN A 412 20.50 -1.82 -35.16
C GLN A 412 19.24 -1.10 -35.62
N VAL A 413 18.71 -0.20 -34.77
CA VAL A 413 17.44 0.50 -35.01
C VAL A 413 17.67 1.99 -34.87
N GLN A 414 17.24 2.76 -35.87
CA GLN A 414 17.34 4.21 -35.81
C GLN A 414 16.47 4.80 -34.69
N SER A 415 16.98 5.87 -34.08
CA SER A 415 16.26 6.65 -33.07
C SER A 415 15.07 7.37 -33.69
N PHE A 416 13.89 7.15 -33.12
CA PHE A 416 12.64 7.80 -33.52
C PHE A 416 12.62 9.33 -33.30
N SER A 417 13.59 9.89 -32.59
CA SER A 417 13.59 11.31 -32.19
C SER A 417 14.85 12.08 -32.52
N VAL A 418 15.92 11.41 -32.96
CA VAL A 418 17.22 12.05 -33.24
C VAL A 418 17.78 11.40 -34.48
N SER A 419 17.96 12.20 -35.54
CA SER A 419 18.59 11.72 -36.77
C SER A 419 20.02 11.23 -36.51
N ASN A 420 20.47 10.22 -37.24
CA ASN A 420 21.81 9.61 -37.12
C ASN A 420 22.17 9.01 -35.75
N LYS A 421 21.20 8.85 -34.83
CA LYS A 421 21.39 8.11 -33.59
C LYS A 421 20.77 6.72 -33.72
N PHE A 422 21.50 5.69 -33.33
CA PHE A 422 21.05 4.30 -33.40
C PHE A 422 21.07 3.63 -32.03
N TYR A 423 20.17 2.66 -31.85
CA TYR A 423 20.10 1.81 -30.67
C TYR A 423 20.22 0.35 -31.10
N THR A 424 20.74 -0.47 -30.19
CA THR A 424 20.88 -1.91 -30.41
C THR A 424 19.79 -2.65 -29.65
N VAL A 425 19.13 -3.59 -30.33
CA VAL A 425 18.14 -4.51 -29.75
C VAL A 425 18.67 -5.93 -29.92
N ASN A 426 18.82 -6.65 -28.80
CA ASN A 426 19.21 -8.06 -28.80
C ASN A 426 17.97 -8.91 -28.49
N SER A 427 17.70 -9.93 -29.29
CA SER A 427 16.71 -10.97 -29.01
C SER A 427 17.25 -11.96 -27.96
N ASN A 428 16.40 -12.35 -27.03
CA ASN A 428 16.68 -13.39 -26.04
C ASN A 428 15.73 -14.56 -26.27
N ALA A 429 16.28 -15.73 -26.57
CA ALA A 429 15.50 -16.96 -26.80
C ALA A 429 14.94 -17.59 -25.51
N LEU A 430 15.45 -17.21 -24.34
CA LEU A 430 15.27 -17.95 -23.07
C LEU A 430 14.01 -17.58 -22.26
N CYS A 431 12.88 -17.25 -22.92
CA CYS A 431 11.66 -16.95 -22.19
C CYS A 431 10.50 -17.84 -22.61
N ASP A 432 9.70 -18.28 -21.62
CA ASP A 432 8.50 -19.08 -21.82
C ASP A 432 7.59 -18.46 -22.90
N LYS A 433 7.01 -19.32 -23.75
CA LYS A 433 6.02 -18.94 -24.77
C LYS A 433 4.78 -18.32 -24.13
N ASP A 434 4.43 -18.75 -22.92
CA ASP A 434 3.25 -18.25 -22.21
C ASP A 434 3.55 -17.10 -21.24
N CYS A 435 4.79 -16.58 -21.19
CA CYS A 435 5.15 -15.47 -20.32
C CYS A 435 4.34 -14.20 -20.66
N ARG A 436 3.60 -13.69 -19.67
CA ARG A 436 2.81 -12.45 -19.80
C ARG A 436 3.35 -11.26 -19.00
N THR A 437 4.56 -11.35 -18.46
CA THR A 437 5.24 -10.25 -17.76
C THR A 437 5.52 -9.11 -18.73
N VAL A 438 4.94 -7.93 -18.47
CA VAL A 438 5.04 -6.74 -19.35
C VAL A 438 4.84 -7.14 -20.82
N TYR A 439 3.61 -7.52 -21.16
CA TYR A 439 3.27 -8.17 -22.41
C TYR A 439 2.57 -7.25 -23.40
N CYS A 440 2.90 -7.40 -24.68
CA CYS A 440 2.21 -6.74 -25.77
C CYS A 440 1.34 -7.74 -26.53
N HIS A 441 0.02 -7.57 -26.49
CA HIS A 441 -0.91 -8.48 -27.18
C HIS A 441 -0.83 -8.42 -28.71
N GLN A 442 -0.44 -7.27 -29.28
CA GLN A 442 -0.29 -7.09 -30.73
C GLN A 442 1.00 -7.75 -31.24
N CYS A 443 2.12 -7.52 -30.56
CA CYS A 443 3.39 -8.18 -30.88
C CYS A 443 3.41 -9.66 -30.45
N LYS A 444 2.60 -10.06 -29.46
CA LYS A 444 2.64 -11.38 -28.79
C LYS A 444 4.00 -11.71 -28.16
N ILE A 445 4.63 -10.71 -27.55
CA ILE A 445 5.93 -10.83 -26.88
C ILE A 445 5.86 -10.21 -25.49
N CYS A 446 6.70 -10.71 -24.58
CA CYS A 446 6.96 -10.13 -23.28
C CYS A 446 8.28 -9.36 -23.28
N ILE A 447 8.50 -8.52 -22.27
CA ILE A 447 9.75 -7.75 -22.12
C ILE A 447 11.02 -8.63 -22.11
N HIS A 448 10.93 -9.87 -21.63
CA HIS A 448 12.10 -10.77 -21.55
C HIS A 448 12.65 -11.20 -22.92
N ARG A 449 11.86 -11.10 -24.00
CA ARG A 449 12.27 -11.53 -25.35
C ARG A 449 13.30 -10.61 -25.99
N TYR A 450 13.45 -9.38 -25.52
CA TYR A 450 14.38 -8.44 -26.11
C TYR A 450 15.03 -7.56 -25.05
N LYS A 451 16.27 -7.14 -25.33
CA LYS A 451 16.99 -6.13 -24.55
C LYS A 451 17.44 -5.02 -25.48
N CYS A 452 17.05 -3.79 -25.17
CA CYS A 452 17.42 -2.62 -25.94
C CYS A 452 18.30 -1.66 -25.12
N ASN A 453 19.34 -1.10 -25.72
CA ASN A 453 20.20 -0.14 -25.04
C ASN A 453 19.58 1.29 -24.92
N CYS A 454 18.40 1.53 -25.50
CA CYS A 454 17.75 2.84 -25.40
C CYS A 454 17.25 3.15 -23.97
N PRO A 455 17.15 4.43 -23.56
CA PRO A 455 16.74 4.81 -22.20
C PRO A 455 15.41 4.22 -21.74
N ASP A 456 14.43 4.04 -22.63
CA ASP A 456 13.14 3.46 -22.25
C ASP A 456 13.26 2.00 -21.76
N ASN A 457 14.23 1.22 -22.25
CA ASN A 457 14.45 -0.15 -21.81
C ASN A 457 15.59 -0.23 -20.77
N SER A 458 16.76 0.34 -21.07
CA SER A 458 17.95 0.25 -20.21
C SER A 458 17.83 1.01 -18.89
N VAL A 459 16.99 2.05 -18.84
CA VAL A 459 16.77 2.89 -17.64
C VAL A 459 15.38 2.65 -17.05
N LYS A 460 14.31 2.70 -17.85
CA LYS A 460 12.94 2.57 -17.33
C LYS A 460 12.45 1.13 -17.23
N THR A 461 13.19 0.17 -17.80
CA THR A 461 12.81 -1.26 -17.82
C THR A 461 11.42 -1.45 -18.42
N ALA A 462 11.13 -0.72 -19.49
CA ALA A 462 9.89 -0.81 -20.25
C ALA A 462 10.14 -1.45 -21.62
N MET A 463 9.08 -2.04 -22.18
CA MET A 463 9.06 -2.36 -23.61
C MET A 463 9.09 -1.06 -24.40
N CYS A 464 10.18 -0.84 -25.13
CA CYS A 464 10.39 0.39 -25.88
C CYS A 464 9.90 0.24 -27.33
N LYS A 465 9.70 1.39 -27.98
CA LYS A 465 9.35 1.46 -29.41
C LYS A 465 10.34 0.71 -30.32
N HIS A 466 11.63 0.66 -29.98
CA HIS A 466 12.62 -0.10 -30.76
C HIS A 466 12.41 -1.62 -30.66
N ILE A 467 12.05 -2.14 -29.49
CA ILE A 467 11.68 -3.57 -29.32
C ILE A 467 10.45 -3.89 -30.18
N HIS A 468 9.44 -3.02 -30.17
CA HIS A 468 8.25 -3.20 -31.01
C HIS A 468 8.58 -3.11 -32.50
N ALA A 469 9.48 -2.21 -32.91
CA ALA A 469 9.90 -2.07 -34.30
C ALA A 469 10.58 -3.35 -34.80
N VAL A 470 11.49 -3.93 -34.01
CA VAL A 470 12.13 -5.22 -34.33
C VAL A 470 11.11 -6.35 -34.39
N ALA A 471 10.21 -6.45 -33.41
CA ALA A 471 9.18 -7.49 -33.42
C ALA A 471 8.21 -7.39 -34.61
N LEU A 472 7.92 -6.17 -35.09
CA LEU A 472 7.13 -5.96 -36.31
C LEU A 472 7.94 -6.28 -37.57
N PHE A 473 9.23 -5.99 -37.58
CA PHE A 473 10.14 -6.34 -38.66
C PHE A 473 10.29 -7.85 -38.80
N GLU A 474 10.57 -8.57 -37.71
CA GLU A 474 10.69 -10.03 -37.69
C GLU A 474 9.41 -10.73 -38.16
N LYS A 475 8.23 -10.26 -37.73
CA LYS A 475 6.94 -10.81 -38.22
C LYS A 475 6.75 -10.70 -39.73
N ARG A 476 7.26 -9.63 -40.34
CA ARG A 476 7.20 -9.47 -41.81
C ARG A 476 8.16 -10.45 -42.48
N SER A 477 9.32 -10.69 -41.88
CA SER A 477 10.31 -11.65 -42.38
C SER A 477 9.87 -13.12 -42.19
N GLU A 478 9.18 -13.44 -41.08
CA GLU A 478 8.66 -14.78 -40.77
C GLU A 478 7.44 -15.17 -41.61
N SER A 479 6.67 -14.22 -42.17
CA SER A 479 5.56 -14.52 -43.09
C SER A 479 5.97 -15.21 -44.40
N VAL A 480 7.26 -15.52 -44.57
CA VAL A 480 7.85 -16.25 -45.69
C VAL A 480 8.17 -17.73 -45.34
N LEU A 481 8.23 -18.13 -44.06
CA LEU A 481 8.62 -19.48 -43.64
C LEU A 481 7.94 -19.88 -42.32
N ASP A 482 6.94 -20.76 -42.36
CA ASP A 482 6.20 -21.22 -41.18
C ASP A 482 6.30 -22.74 -41.01
N THR A 483 6.70 -23.24 -39.82
CA THR A 483 5.95 -24.30 -39.10
C THR A 483 6.50 -24.67 -37.70
N SER A 484 5.52 -24.75 -36.78
CA SER A 484 5.31 -25.78 -35.74
C SER A 484 5.85 -25.60 -34.30
N GLN A 485 4.93 -25.81 -33.35
CA GLN A 485 5.06 -25.63 -31.91
C GLN A 485 4.95 -26.98 -31.17
N SER A 486 5.69 -27.12 -30.07
CA SER A 486 5.33 -27.97 -28.93
C SER A 486 5.45 -27.19 -27.61
N SER A 487 4.64 -27.59 -26.63
CA SER A 487 4.41 -26.96 -25.33
C SER A 487 5.08 -27.76 -24.20
N SER A 488 5.74 -27.03 -23.30
CA SER A 488 6.27 -27.54 -22.04
C SER A 488 6.15 -26.42 -21.01
N GLN A 489 5.44 -26.67 -19.91
CA GLN A 489 5.20 -25.69 -18.85
C GLN A 489 6.50 -25.34 -18.13
N SER A 490 6.73 -24.04 -17.90
CA SER A 490 7.97 -23.55 -17.28
C SER A 490 7.88 -23.45 -15.75
N LYS A 491 9.06 -23.46 -15.11
CA LYS A 491 9.25 -23.33 -13.66
C LYS A 491 8.60 -22.06 -13.07
N SER A 492 8.58 -20.95 -13.80
CA SER A 492 7.97 -19.69 -13.31
C SER A 492 6.45 -19.75 -13.18
N GLN A 493 5.78 -20.59 -13.97
CA GLN A 493 4.33 -20.75 -13.92
C GLN A 493 3.91 -21.62 -12.73
N ILE A 494 4.73 -22.63 -12.41
CA ILE A 494 4.55 -23.50 -11.23
C ILE A 494 4.72 -22.68 -9.93
N ASP A 495 5.76 -21.85 -9.86
CA ASP A 495 6.04 -21.02 -8.68
C ASP A 495 4.91 -19.99 -8.43
N TYR A 496 4.38 -19.36 -9.48
CA TYR A 496 3.23 -18.45 -9.39
C TYR A 496 1.96 -19.16 -8.90
N GLN A 497 1.65 -20.34 -9.45
CA GLN A 497 0.43 -21.07 -9.09
C GLN A 497 0.45 -21.53 -7.62
N ASN A 498 1.62 -22.00 -7.15
CA ASN A 498 1.80 -22.39 -5.75
C ASN A 498 1.65 -21.20 -4.80
N GLU A 499 2.18 -20.04 -5.19
CA GLU A 499 2.03 -18.80 -4.41
C GLU A 499 0.57 -18.36 -4.34
N LEU A 500 -0.15 -18.36 -5.46
CA LEU A 500 -1.56 -18.02 -5.54
C LEU A 500 -2.40 -18.93 -4.65
N ASN A 501 -2.19 -20.25 -4.74
CA ASN A 501 -2.89 -21.23 -3.93
C ASN A 501 -2.67 -20.98 -2.43
N HIS A 502 -1.42 -20.73 -2.03
CA HIS A 502 -1.09 -20.43 -0.64
C HIS A 502 -1.75 -19.13 -0.14
N PHE A 503 -1.72 -18.06 -0.94
CA PHE A 503 -2.37 -16.80 -0.59
C PHE A 503 -3.89 -16.97 -0.45
N ILE A 504 -4.52 -17.74 -1.34
CA ILE A 504 -5.95 -18.08 -1.28
C ILE A 504 -6.26 -18.89 -0.02
N GLU A 505 -5.47 -19.92 0.29
CA GLU A 505 -5.65 -20.74 1.49
C GLU A 505 -5.53 -19.92 2.79
N GLU A 506 -4.54 -19.04 2.89
CA GLU A 506 -4.35 -18.15 4.05
C GLU A 506 -5.58 -17.25 4.24
N HIS A 507 -6.09 -16.67 3.15
CA HIS A 507 -7.30 -15.86 3.15
C HIS A 507 -8.54 -16.63 3.58
N HIS A 508 -8.73 -17.86 3.10
CA HIS A 508 -9.84 -18.72 3.51
C HIS A 508 -9.79 -19.10 5.00
N ARG A 509 -8.59 -19.34 5.57
CA ARG A 509 -8.45 -19.61 7.02
C ARG A 509 -8.86 -18.41 7.86
N THR A 510 -8.57 -17.18 7.42
CA THR A 510 -9.02 -15.97 8.13
C THR A 510 -10.53 -15.70 8.02
N GLU A 511 -11.23 -16.22 7.02
CA GLU A 511 -12.70 -16.13 6.92
C GLU A 511 -13.45 -17.23 7.72
N ASN A 512 -12.75 -18.20 8.30
CA ASN A 512 -13.39 -19.32 9.02
C ASN A 512 -13.55 -19.09 10.53
N VAL A 513 -13.11 -17.94 11.06
CA VAL A 513 -13.24 -17.57 12.48
C VAL A 513 -13.53 -16.06 12.52
N PRO A 514 -14.65 -15.50 13.01
CA PRO A 514 -16.04 -15.90 13.26
C PRO A 514 -17.05 -15.43 12.17
N THR A 515 -16.56 -15.11 10.97
CA THR A 515 -17.33 -14.51 9.86
C THR A 515 -18.45 -15.39 9.31
N HIS A 516 -18.39 -16.72 9.43
CA HIS A 516 -19.47 -17.60 8.94
C HIS A 516 -20.81 -17.36 9.66
N PHE A 517 -20.81 -17.03 10.95
CA PHE A 517 -22.04 -16.68 11.67
C PHE A 517 -22.55 -15.29 11.27
N GLU A 518 -21.67 -14.31 11.13
CA GLU A 518 -22.05 -12.95 10.73
C GLU A 518 -22.55 -12.87 9.28
N LYS A 519 -21.91 -13.59 8.35
CA LYS A 519 -22.31 -13.70 6.94
C LYS A 519 -23.66 -14.42 6.80
N ARG A 520 -23.91 -15.48 7.58
CA ARG A 520 -25.24 -16.11 7.68
C ARG A 520 -26.29 -15.18 8.30
N ARG A 521 -25.89 -14.34 9.26
CA ARG A 521 -26.77 -13.33 9.87
C ARG A 521 -27.11 -12.22 8.87
N GLU A 522 -26.16 -11.78 8.05
CA GLU A 522 -26.38 -10.81 6.97
C GLU A 522 -27.33 -11.35 5.91
N ILE A 523 -27.11 -12.58 5.42
CA ILE A 523 -28.01 -13.23 4.46
C ILE A 523 -29.43 -13.31 5.02
N ALA A 524 -29.59 -13.73 6.29
CA ALA A 524 -30.90 -13.78 6.94
C ALA A 524 -31.53 -12.39 7.11
N ILE A 525 -30.75 -11.34 7.40
CA ILE A 525 -31.24 -9.96 7.49
C ILE A 525 -31.69 -9.45 6.11
N GLU A 526 -30.99 -9.82 5.05
CA GLU A 526 -31.30 -9.42 3.68
C GLU A 526 -32.56 -10.12 3.16
N GLU A 527 -32.74 -11.40 3.49
CA GLU A 527 -33.99 -12.15 3.26
C GLU A 527 -35.18 -11.50 3.99
N VAL A 528 -35.02 -11.08 5.25
CA VAL A 528 -36.07 -10.37 6.00
C VAL A 528 -36.40 -9.02 5.36
N ARG A 529 -35.39 -8.28 4.84
CA ARG A 529 -35.63 -7.03 4.10
C ARG A 529 -36.35 -7.28 2.78
N HIS A 530 -36.03 -8.36 2.08
CA HIS A 530 -36.72 -8.71 0.84
C HIS A 530 -38.18 -9.10 1.11
N PHE A 531 -38.40 -9.89 2.16
CA PHE A 531 -39.72 -10.28 2.63
C PHE A 531 -40.58 -9.07 3.06
N SER A 532 -39.97 -8.00 3.58
CA SER A 532 -40.66 -6.74 3.90
C SER A 532 -41.36 -6.12 2.68
N LYS A 533 -40.84 -6.27 1.46
CA LYS A 533 -41.52 -5.80 0.25
C LYS A 533 -42.72 -6.67 -0.11
N THR A 534 -42.67 -7.96 0.20
CA THR A 534 -43.80 -8.88 -0.01
C THR A 534 -44.94 -8.56 0.96
N LEU A 535 -44.63 -8.14 2.18
CA LEU A 535 -45.64 -7.69 3.17
C LEU A 535 -46.42 -6.46 2.70
N GLU A 536 -45.81 -5.56 1.93
CA GLU A 536 -46.47 -4.37 1.37
C GLU A 536 -47.53 -4.72 0.31
N THR A 537 -47.56 -5.97 -0.18
CA THR A 537 -48.47 -6.44 -1.25
C THR A 537 -49.58 -7.37 -0.74
N LEU A 538 -49.64 -7.65 0.56
CA LEU A 538 -50.66 -8.53 1.15
C LEU A 538 -51.98 -7.80 1.38
N ASP A 539 -53.10 -8.52 1.25
CA ASP A 539 -54.40 -8.04 1.72
C ASP A 539 -54.49 -8.04 3.25
N GLU A 540 -55.48 -7.31 3.78
CA GLU A 540 -55.64 -7.06 5.22
C GLU A 540 -55.83 -8.35 6.04
N LYS A 541 -56.52 -9.36 5.47
CA LYS A 541 -56.76 -10.64 6.15
C LYS A 541 -55.48 -11.47 6.22
N CYS A 542 -54.75 -11.58 5.11
CA CYS A 542 -53.48 -12.30 5.05
C CYS A 542 -52.41 -11.62 5.92
N PHE A 543 -52.43 -10.29 6.01
CA PHE A 543 -51.52 -9.54 6.87
C PHE A 543 -51.76 -9.79 8.35
N GLU A 544 -53.02 -9.82 8.81
CA GLU A 544 -53.35 -10.11 10.21
C GLU A 544 -53.01 -11.57 10.61
N GLU A 545 -53.29 -12.54 9.74
CA GLU A 545 -52.90 -13.94 9.95
C GLU A 545 -51.37 -14.09 10.05
N PHE A 546 -50.63 -13.38 9.20
CA PHE A 546 -49.17 -13.30 9.28
C PHE A 546 -48.70 -12.67 10.59
N MET A 547 -49.29 -11.55 11.01
CA MET A 547 -48.89 -10.84 12.23
C MET A 547 -49.14 -11.67 13.49
N ASP A 548 -50.20 -12.48 13.53
CA ASP A 548 -50.44 -13.41 14.64
C ASP A 548 -49.37 -14.52 14.69
N GLY A 549 -49.03 -15.10 13.54
CA GLY A 549 -47.93 -16.07 13.42
C GLY A 549 -46.58 -15.48 13.82
N PHE A 550 -46.27 -14.26 13.37
CA PHE A 550 -45.03 -13.56 13.68
C PHE A 550 -44.91 -13.21 15.17
N ARG A 551 -46.00 -12.78 15.82
CA ARG A 551 -46.02 -12.53 17.29
C ARG A 551 -45.72 -13.82 18.07
N LYS A 552 -46.29 -14.95 17.66
CA LYS A 552 -46.00 -16.27 18.29
C LYS A 552 -44.53 -16.66 18.12
N LEU A 553 -43.97 -16.49 16.92
CA LEU A 553 -42.56 -16.76 16.65
C LEU A 553 -41.64 -15.85 17.48
N LYS A 554 -41.93 -14.54 17.53
CA LYS A 554 -41.19 -13.56 18.32
C LYS A 554 -41.14 -13.94 19.80
N ASN A 555 -42.30 -14.28 20.37
CA ASN A 555 -42.40 -14.68 21.78
C ASN A 555 -41.58 -15.95 22.07
N ASN A 556 -41.56 -16.92 21.15
CA ASN A 556 -40.75 -18.13 21.29
C ASN A 556 -39.24 -17.85 21.24
N VAL A 557 -38.80 -16.93 20.38
CA VAL A 557 -37.39 -16.51 20.28
C VAL A 557 -36.95 -15.77 21.54
N GLU A 558 -37.77 -14.83 22.03
CA GLU A 558 -37.48 -14.09 23.27
C GLU A 558 -37.42 -15.02 24.50
N ARG A 559 -38.31 -16.03 24.55
CA ARG A 559 -38.32 -17.02 25.63
C ARG A 559 -37.07 -17.91 25.62
N LYS A 560 -36.61 -18.39 24.46
CA LYS A 560 -35.34 -19.12 24.32
C LYS A 560 -34.13 -18.28 24.71
N ASN A 561 -34.12 -16.99 24.39
CA ASN A 561 -33.02 -16.09 24.74
C ASN A 561 -32.95 -15.84 26.26
N ASN A 562 -34.10 -15.73 26.92
CA ASN A 562 -34.18 -15.61 28.38
C ASN A 562 -33.79 -16.90 29.12
N GLU A 563 -34.03 -18.08 28.55
CA GLU A 563 -33.56 -19.36 29.09
C GLU A 563 -32.03 -19.53 28.97
N LEU A 564 -31.42 -19.05 27.88
CA LEU A 564 -29.96 -19.06 27.67
C LEU A 564 -29.20 -18.07 28.58
N CYS A 565 -29.83 -16.96 28.99
CA CYS A 565 -29.25 -15.96 29.88
C CYS A 565 -29.30 -16.35 31.38
N ARG A 566 -29.96 -17.44 31.78
CA ARG A 566 -29.88 -17.99 33.15
C ARG A 566 -28.60 -18.81 33.33
N LYS A 567 -27.43 -18.16 33.36
CA LYS A 567 -26.20 -18.80 33.84
C LYS A 567 -26.21 -18.91 35.37
N ARG A 568 -26.16 -20.16 35.83
CA ARG A 568 -25.67 -20.71 37.13
C ARG A 568 -25.54 -19.70 38.28
N LYS A 569 -26.40 -19.86 39.31
CA LYS A 569 -26.07 -19.41 40.67
C LYS A 569 -24.71 -20.01 41.04
N ILE A 570 -23.75 -19.16 41.36
CA ILE A 570 -22.51 -19.53 42.03
C ILE A 570 -22.91 -20.16 43.36
N GLU A 571 -22.60 -21.45 43.55
CA GLU A 571 -22.68 -22.08 44.87
C GLU A 571 -21.70 -21.36 45.80
N ASN A 572 -22.18 -20.94 46.97
CA ASN A 572 -21.35 -20.35 48.00
C ASN A 572 -20.24 -21.33 48.37
N GLN A 573 -18.98 -20.91 48.23
CA GLN A 573 -17.83 -21.63 48.79
C GLN A 573 -18.08 -21.86 50.29
N SER A 574 -18.19 -23.12 50.67
CA SER A 574 -18.18 -23.57 52.05
C SER A 574 -16.84 -23.25 52.69
N TYR A 575 -16.92 -22.49 53.78
CA TYR A 575 -15.86 -22.16 54.73
C TYR A 575 -15.13 -23.43 55.18
N TYR A 576 -13.82 -23.53 54.91
CA TYR A 576 -12.98 -24.53 55.57
C TYR A 576 -12.63 -24.02 56.98
N GLN A 577 -13.13 -24.73 58.00
CA GLN A 577 -12.64 -24.57 59.37
C GLN A 577 -11.25 -25.20 59.47
N ASN A 578 -10.28 -24.43 59.99
CA ASN A 578 -9.04 -24.98 60.52
C ASN A 578 -9.34 -25.81 61.77
N LYS A 579 -8.87 -27.05 61.76
CA LYS A 579 -8.62 -27.98 62.89
C LYS A 579 -7.25 -28.58 62.55
N GLU A 580 -6.21 -28.61 63.37
CA GLU A 580 -5.96 -28.28 64.79
C GLU A 580 -4.64 -27.51 64.90
#